data_AF-A0A2S5A9M6-F1
#
_entry.id   AF-A0A2S5A9M6-F1
#
_cell.length_a   1.000
_cell.length_b   1.000
_cell.length_c   1.000
_cell.angle_alpha   90.00
_cell.angle_beta   90.00
_cell.angle_gamma   90.00
#
_symmetry.space_group_name_H-M   'P 1'
#
loop_
_entity.id
_entity.type
_entity.pdbx_description
1 polymer ?
#
loop_
_entity_poly.entity_id
_entity_poly.type
_entity_poly.pdbx_seq_one_letter_code
_entity_poly.pdbx_strand_id
1 'polypeptide(L)'
;MENQKNIWLLAPTFGTILFVVLYVVATLFYPGGSQVDKSSIGFSWINNYWCNLLNENAINGRHNPAKPIAMTGMFVLCLTLTNFWFLFSRHINIGKSIRLVIQISGAIAMTIAFFLFTNINHDIVTNLASTFGFIATVGTFIGLYKTKWYGLFAFGLLNILLIGLNNYLYYNNGLIIYLPIVQKISFATFLIWVCSIDINLYRMKTLTDTTQVKKRS
;
A
#
# COMPACT_ATOMS: atom_id res chain seq x y z
N MET A 1 1.20 30.86 -7.88
CA MET A 1 0.47 30.40 -6.68
C MET A 1 -0.47 29.21 -6.94
N GLU A 2 -1.04 29.04 -8.13
CA GLU A 2 -1.99 27.95 -8.42
C GLU A 2 -1.33 26.54 -8.43
N ASN A 3 -0.09 26.44 -8.92
CA ASN A 3 0.64 25.16 -8.97
C ASN A 3 0.96 24.57 -7.58
N GLN A 4 1.09 25.42 -6.54
CA GLN A 4 1.28 24.96 -5.15
C GLN A 4 0.02 24.35 -4.53
N LYS A 5 -1.20 24.67 -5.02
CA LYS A 5 -2.43 24.08 -4.49
C LYS A 5 -2.60 22.63 -4.90
N ASN A 6 -2.13 22.28 -6.10
CA ASN A 6 -2.29 20.94 -6.65
C ASN A 6 -1.20 19.96 -6.17
N ILE A 7 -0.05 20.45 -5.69
CA ILE A 7 1.03 19.56 -5.21
C ILE A 7 0.61 18.70 -4.01
N TRP A 8 -0.36 19.16 -3.22
CA TRP A 8 -0.96 18.39 -2.14
C TRP A 8 -1.65 17.11 -2.62
N LEU A 9 -2.05 17.06 -3.89
CA LEU A 9 -2.56 15.82 -4.48
C LEU A 9 -1.49 14.73 -4.50
N LEU A 10 -0.20 15.06 -4.57
CA LEU A 10 0.90 14.10 -4.56
C LEU A 10 1.28 13.62 -3.15
N ALA A 11 0.53 13.99 -2.12
CA ALA A 11 0.78 13.55 -0.75
C ALA A 11 0.86 12.01 -0.63
N PRO A 12 0.00 11.20 -1.30
CA PRO A 12 0.14 9.75 -1.27
C PRO A 12 1.45 9.25 -1.91
N THR A 13 1.88 9.87 -3.01
CA THR A 13 3.17 9.54 -3.64
C THR A 13 4.35 9.83 -2.70
N PHE A 14 4.38 11.01 -2.06
CA PHE A 14 5.44 11.35 -1.09
C PHE A 14 5.41 10.44 0.14
N GLY A 15 4.22 10.13 0.66
CA GLY A 15 4.05 9.20 1.77
C GLY A 15 4.53 7.78 1.44
N THR A 16 4.30 7.32 0.20
CA THR A 16 4.82 6.05 -0.30
C THR A 16 6.35 6.03 -0.33
N ILE A 17 6.98 7.10 -0.83
CA ILE A 17 8.45 7.23 -0.86
C ILE A 17 9.01 7.20 0.57
N LEU A 18 8.40 7.95 1.49
CA LEU A 18 8.81 7.97 2.89
C LEU A 18 8.69 6.59 3.55
N PHE A 19 7.59 5.87 3.30
CA PHE A 19 7.41 4.50 3.74
C PHE A 19 8.55 3.58 3.25
N VAL A 20 8.87 3.63 1.95
CA VAL A 20 9.93 2.80 1.36
C VAL A 20 11.27 3.10 2.02
N VAL A 21 11.61 4.39 2.21
CA VAL A 21 12.85 4.80 2.88
C VAL A 21 12.90 4.24 4.30
N LEU A 22 11.83 4.41 5.09
CA LEU A 22 11.75 3.89 6.45
C LEU A 22 11.92 2.37 6.51
N TYR A 23 11.31 1.63 5.57
CA TYR A 23 11.43 0.18 5.51
C TYR A 23 12.83 -0.27 5.12
N VAL A 24 13.46 0.38 4.14
CA VAL A 24 14.86 0.11 3.79
C VAL A 24 15.77 0.39 4.99
N VAL A 25 15.59 1.51 5.68
CA VAL A 25 16.35 1.82 6.90
C VAL A 25 16.12 0.75 7.96
N ALA A 26 14.88 0.30 8.20
CA ALA A 26 14.58 -0.77 9.14
C ALA A 26 15.36 -2.06 8.82
N THR A 27 15.51 -2.44 7.55
CA THR A 27 16.30 -3.63 7.18
C THR A 27 17.77 -3.55 7.60
N LEU A 28 18.35 -2.34 7.66
CA LEU A 28 19.74 -2.14 8.09
C LEU A 28 19.94 -2.41 9.59
N PHE A 29 18.88 -2.27 10.38
CA PHE A 29 18.89 -2.53 11.83
C PHE A 29 18.40 -3.94 12.19
N TYR A 30 17.93 -4.73 11.23
CA TYR A 30 17.43 -6.07 11.52
C TYR A 30 18.59 -7.00 11.92
N PRO A 31 18.54 -7.68 13.07
CA PRO A 31 19.70 -8.40 13.59
C PRO A 31 19.91 -9.73 12.86
N GLY A 32 18.87 -10.36 12.30
CA GLY A 32 19.03 -11.49 11.38
C GLY A 32 18.14 -12.71 11.66
N GLY A 33 18.47 -13.80 10.99
CA GLY A 33 17.62 -14.97 10.84
C GLY A 33 16.62 -14.79 9.70
N SER A 34 16.37 -15.88 8.99
CA SER A 34 15.42 -15.96 7.88
C SER A 34 14.64 -17.27 7.95
N GLN A 35 13.58 -17.39 7.15
CA GLN A 35 12.73 -18.59 7.20
C GLN A 35 13.47 -19.88 6.84
N VAL A 36 14.55 -19.77 6.05
CA VAL A 36 15.35 -20.91 5.62
C VAL A 36 16.65 -21.07 6.42
N ASP A 37 17.14 -20.00 7.05
CA ASP A 37 18.37 -20.00 7.85
C ASP A 37 18.25 -19.05 9.03
N LYS A 38 18.09 -19.62 10.23
CA LYS A 38 18.01 -18.88 11.49
C LYS A 38 19.33 -18.23 11.91
N SER A 39 20.47 -18.70 11.39
CA SER A 39 21.80 -18.18 11.73
C SER A 39 22.25 -17.01 10.86
N SER A 40 21.53 -16.75 9.76
CA SER A 40 21.82 -15.64 8.86
C SER A 40 21.94 -14.29 9.59
N ILE A 41 22.91 -13.49 9.16
CA ILE A 41 23.18 -12.16 9.71
C ILE A 41 22.43 -11.12 8.87
N GLY A 42 21.71 -10.20 9.54
CA GLY A 42 20.99 -9.13 8.85
C GLY A 42 19.71 -9.58 8.15
N PHE A 43 19.05 -8.63 7.47
CA PHE A 43 17.83 -8.92 6.72
C PHE A 43 18.11 -9.63 5.39
N SER A 44 17.53 -10.80 5.19
CA SER A 44 17.54 -11.51 3.91
C SER A 44 16.43 -10.99 2.98
N TRP A 45 16.82 -10.30 1.92
CA TRP A 45 15.87 -9.79 0.90
C TRP A 45 15.09 -10.88 0.17
N ILE A 46 15.61 -12.10 0.15
CA ILE A 46 14.97 -13.25 -0.51
C ILE A 46 14.09 -14.00 0.47
N ASN A 47 14.58 -14.27 1.69
CA ASN A 47 13.98 -15.25 2.59
C ASN A 47 13.20 -14.65 3.76
N ASN A 48 13.35 -13.35 4.05
CA ASN A 48 12.54 -12.69 5.07
C ASN A 48 11.29 -12.06 4.47
N TYR A 49 10.19 -12.13 5.22
CA TYR A 49 9.03 -11.30 4.98
C TYR A 49 9.27 -9.89 5.53
N TRP A 50 8.66 -8.87 4.93
CA TRP A 50 8.70 -7.51 5.48
C TRP A 50 8.02 -7.41 6.85
N CYS A 51 7.02 -8.25 7.13
CA CYS A 51 6.41 -8.31 8.46
C CYS A 51 7.39 -8.80 9.54
N ASN A 52 8.48 -9.50 9.19
CA ASN A 52 9.49 -9.90 10.18
C ASN A 52 10.16 -8.70 10.85
N LEU A 53 10.19 -7.54 10.21
CA LEU A 53 10.72 -6.30 10.77
C LEU A 53 9.89 -5.79 11.95
N LEU A 54 8.64 -6.23 12.09
CA LEU A 54 7.69 -5.74 13.10
C LEU A 54 7.62 -6.65 14.34
N ASN A 55 8.29 -7.80 14.29
CA ASN A 55 8.35 -8.73 15.41
C ASN A 55 9.20 -8.15 16.56
N GLU A 56 8.86 -8.48 17.81
CA GLU A 56 9.66 -8.11 19.00
C GLU A 56 11.07 -8.67 18.94
N ASN A 57 11.17 -9.93 18.51
CA ASN A 57 12.43 -10.62 18.28
C ASN A 57 12.53 -10.99 16.81
N ALA A 58 13.74 -10.91 16.27
CA ALA A 58 14.05 -11.39 14.94
C ALA A 58 14.02 -12.94 14.89
N ILE A 59 14.09 -13.52 13.69
CA ILE A 59 13.98 -14.97 13.52
C ILE A 59 15.14 -15.72 14.22
N ASN A 60 16.30 -15.09 14.38
CA ASN A 60 17.42 -15.63 15.15
C ASN A 60 17.24 -15.53 16.67
N GLY A 61 16.09 -15.04 17.16
CA GLY A 61 15.76 -14.93 18.59
C GLY A 61 16.30 -13.66 19.28
N ARG A 62 17.08 -12.82 18.60
CA ARG A 62 17.58 -11.56 19.17
C ARG A 62 16.51 -10.49 19.18
N HIS A 63 16.56 -9.59 20.18
CA HIS A 63 15.73 -8.39 20.20
C HIS A 63 15.89 -7.60 18.89
N ASN A 64 14.77 -7.13 18.33
CA ASN A 64 14.72 -6.50 17.02
C ASN A 64 14.67 -4.96 17.11
N PRO A 65 15.81 -4.24 17.02
CA PRO A 65 15.82 -2.78 17.05
C PRO A 65 15.24 -2.15 15.77
N ALA A 66 14.98 -2.92 14.72
CA ALA A 66 14.30 -2.43 13.51
C ALA A 66 12.81 -2.13 13.75
N LYS A 67 12.20 -2.75 14.77
CA LYS A 67 10.75 -2.70 15.00
C LYS A 67 10.18 -1.28 15.08
N PRO A 68 10.72 -0.34 15.88
CA PRO A 68 10.16 1.01 15.97
C PRO A 68 10.17 1.77 14.62
N ILE A 69 11.22 1.57 13.83
CA ILE A 69 11.36 2.18 12.50
C ILE A 69 10.32 1.57 11.55
N ALA A 70 10.18 0.25 11.54
CA ALA A 70 9.19 -0.45 10.73
C ALA A 70 7.74 -0.06 11.12
N MET A 71 7.44 0.08 12.42
CA MET A 71 6.13 0.54 12.90
C MET A 71 5.83 1.97 12.44
N THR A 72 6.82 2.85 12.47
CA THR A 72 6.68 4.22 11.94
C THR A 72 6.41 4.18 10.43
N GLY A 73 7.10 3.32 9.69
CA GLY A 73 6.81 3.04 8.28
C GLY A 73 5.35 2.62 8.08
N MET A 74 4.87 1.61 8.80
CA MET A 74 3.48 1.15 8.69
C MET A 74 2.46 2.24 9.00
N PHE A 75 2.73 3.07 10.01
CA PHE A 75 1.87 4.21 10.31
C PHE A 75 1.80 5.19 9.14
N VAL A 76 2.95 5.55 8.56
CA VAL A 76 3.03 6.41 7.37
C VAL A 76 2.26 5.78 6.20
N LEU A 77 2.38 4.48 5.98
CA LEU A 77 1.66 3.76 4.94
C LEU A 77 0.14 3.80 5.15
N CYS A 78 -0.34 3.54 6.36
CA CYS A 78 -1.77 3.58 6.69
C CYS A 78 -2.36 4.98 6.43
N LEU A 79 -1.65 6.04 6.83
CA LEU A 79 -2.05 7.42 6.52
C LEU A 79 -2.03 7.70 5.02
N THR A 80 -1.00 7.23 4.32
CA THR A 80 -0.82 7.37 2.87
C THR A 80 -1.99 6.79 2.11
N LEU A 81 -2.35 5.54 2.39
CA LEU A 81 -3.44 4.84 1.69
C LEU A 81 -4.82 5.41 2.06
N THR A 82 -5.02 5.83 3.30
CA THR A 82 -6.23 6.55 3.72
C THR A 82 -6.38 7.85 2.93
N ASN A 83 -5.29 8.62 2.80
CA ASN A 83 -5.27 9.87 2.06
C ASN A 83 -5.51 9.62 0.56
N PHE A 84 -4.90 8.58 -0.01
CA PHE A 84 -5.13 8.15 -1.39
C PHE A 84 -6.62 7.92 -1.69
N TRP A 85 -7.30 7.05 -0.94
CA TRP A 85 -8.72 6.76 -1.20
C TRP A 85 -9.61 7.98 -0.99
N PHE A 86 -9.23 8.86 -0.05
CA PHE A 86 -9.91 10.12 0.15
C PHE A 86 -9.74 11.10 -1.03
N LEU A 87 -8.52 11.32 -1.49
CA LEU A 87 -8.24 12.22 -2.62
C LEU A 87 -8.79 11.68 -3.93
N PHE A 88 -8.55 10.41 -4.22
CA PHE A 88 -9.01 9.74 -5.44
C PHE A 88 -10.52 9.91 -5.60
N SER A 89 -11.30 9.47 -4.60
CA SER A 89 -12.76 9.50 -4.63
C SER A 89 -13.37 10.91 -4.68
N ARG A 90 -12.64 11.94 -4.22
CA ARG A 90 -13.08 13.35 -4.27
C ARG A 90 -12.94 14.00 -5.62
N HIS A 91 -11.94 13.59 -6.39
CA HIS A 91 -11.52 14.29 -7.61
C HIS A 91 -11.96 13.59 -8.88
N ILE A 92 -12.38 12.33 -8.80
CA ILE A 92 -13.06 11.64 -9.89
C ILE A 92 -14.56 11.92 -9.88
N ASN A 93 -15.16 11.99 -11.07
CA ASN A 93 -16.59 12.22 -11.21
C ASN A 93 -17.39 10.93 -10.99
N ILE A 94 -17.63 10.59 -9.72
CA ILE A 94 -18.45 9.46 -9.28
C ILE A 94 -19.59 9.92 -8.38
N GLY A 95 -20.64 9.10 -8.28
CA GLY A 95 -21.78 9.37 -7.41
C GLY A 95 -21.37 9.45 -5.93
N LYS A 96 -22.06 10.31 -5.16
CA LYS A 96 -21.79 10.57 -3.74
C LYS A 96 -21.71 9.29 -2.90
N SER A 97 -22.59 8.32 -3.14
CA SER A 97 -22.62 7.05 -2.41
C SER A 97 -21.34 6.23 -2.62
N ILE A 98 -20.88 6.08 -3.86
CA ILE A 98 -19.65 5.32 -4.18
C ILE A 98 -18.43 6.02 -3.57
N ARG A 99 -18.40 7.35 -3.63
CA ARG A 99 -17.35 8.14 -2.97
C ARG A 99 -17.29 7.86 -1.48
N LEU A 100 -18.42 7.91 -0.77
CA LEU A 100 -18.45 7.63 0.67
C LEU A 100 -18.03 6.19 0.98
N VAL A 101 -18.48 5.22 0.18
CA VAL A 101 -18.07 3.82 0.33
C VAL A 101 -16.56 3.68 0.24
N ILE A 102 -15.90 4.27 -0.78
CA ILE A 102 -14.44 4.23 -0.92
C ILE A 102 -13.74 4.84 0.30
N GLN A 103 -14.19 6.02 0.74
CA GLN A 103 -13.57 6.75 1.84
C GLN A 103 -13.66 6.01 3.16
N ILE A 104 -14.87 5.56 3.52
CA ILE A 104 -15.13 4.91 4.80
C ILE A 104 -14.47 3.53 4.83
N SER A 105 -14.63 2.73 3.78
CA SER A 105 -14.00 1.40 3.72
C SER A 105 -12.48 1.48 3.72
N GLY A 106 -11.88 2.41 2.95
CA GLY A 106 -10.43 2.61 2.95
C GLY A 106 -9.89 3.04 4.32
N ALA A 107 -10.56 3.99 4.98
CA ALA A 107 -10.16 4.45 6.31
C ALA A 107 -10.31 3.34 7.39
N ILE A 108 -11.40 2.59 7.35
CA ILE A 108 -11.61 1.44 8.24
C ILE A 108 -10.54 0.38 8.00
N ALA A 109 -10.24 0.04 6.74
CA ALA A 109 -9.22 -0.93 6.39
C ALA A 109 -7.85 -0.54 6.97
N MET A 110 -7.45 0.73 6.83
CA MET A 110 -6.15 1.20 7.32
C MET A 110 -6.09 1.31 8.85
N THR A 111 -7.22 1.64 9.48
CA THR A 111 -7.34 1.63 10.95
C THR A 111 -7.17 0.22 11.49
N ILE A 112 -7.86 -0.77 10.90
CA ILE A 112 -7.73 -2.18 11.29
C ILE A 112 -6.31 -2.70 11.01
N ALA A 113 -5.75 -2.39 9.84
CA ALA A 113 -4.40 -2.82 9.46
C ALA A 113 -3.33 -2.33 10.45
N PHE A 114 -3.53 -1.17 11.09
CA PHE A 114 -2.61 -0.69 12.12
C PHE A 114 -2.55 -1.62 13.35
N PHE A 115 -3.65 -2.30 13.67
CA PHE A 115 -3.71 -3.28 14.76
C PHE A 115 -3.04 -4.62 14.44
N LEU A 116 -2.61 -4.85 13.20
CA LEU A 116 -1.97 -6.11 12.78
C LEU A 116 -0.66 -6.38 13.55
N PHE A 117 -0.06 -5.33 14.10
CA PHE A 117 1.21 -5.39 14.85
C PHE A 117 1.02 -5.41 16.37
N THR A 118 -0.21 -5.65 16.82
CA THR A 118 -0.54 -5.85 18.24
C THR A 118 -0.72 -7.35 18.54
N ASN A 119 -0.87 -7.73 19.81
CA ASN A 119 -1.09 -9.13 20.22
C ASN A 119 -2.49 -9.68 19.86
N ILE A 120 -3.25 -8.98 19.02
CA ILE A 120 -4.56 -9.43 18.54
C ILE A 120 -4.35 -10.54 17.50
N ASN A 121 -5.32 -11.45 17.37
CA ASN A 121 -5.29 -12.52 16.39
C ASN A 121 -5.03 -11.97 14.97
N HIS A 122 -3.84 -12.28 14.45
CA HIS A 122 -3.33 -11.79 13.17
C HIS A 122 -4.27 -12.11 12.00
N ASP A 123 -4.88 -13.30 11.99
CA ASP A 123 -5.74 -13.75 10.89
C ASP A 123 -7.06 -12.98 10.86
N ILE A 124 -7.65 -12.71 12.02
CA ILE A 124 -8.90 -11.93 12.12
C ILE A 124 -8.66 -10.50 11.64
N VAL A 125 -7.59 -9.86 12.13
CA VAL A 125 -7.25 -8.48 11.74
C VAL A 125 -6.97 -8.39 10.24
N THR A 126 -6.20 -9.34 9.71
CA THR A 126 -5.86 -9.40 8.28
C THR A 126 -7.10 -9.58 7.42
N ASN A 127 -7.99 -10.51 7.77
CA ASN A 127 -9.22 -10.76 7.01
C ASN A 127 -10.17 -9.57 7.04
N LEU A 128 -10.32 -8.91 8.18
CA LEU A 128 -11.19 -7.75 8.30
C LEU A 128 -10.63 -6.54 7.53
N ALA A 129 -9.33 -6.24 7.69
CA ALA A 129 -8.66 -5.20 6.91
C ALA A 129 -8.76 -5.45 5.40
N SER A 130 -8.55 -6.70 4.98
CA SER A 130 -8.63 -7.10 3.57
C SER A 130 -10.03 -6.96 3.00
N THR A 131 -11.07 -7.28 3.79
CA THR A 131 -12.47 -7.14 3.36
C THR A 131 -12.81 -5.68 3.04
N PHE A 132 -12.50 -4.76 3.96
CA PHE A 132 -12.74 -3.33 3.74
C PHE A 132 -11.83 -2.76 2.65
N GLY A 133 -10.57 -3.20 2.59
CA GLY A 133 -9.63 -2.81 1.53
C GLY A 133 -10.11 -3.27 0.14
N PHE A 134 -10.73 -4.44 0.05
CA PHE A 134 -11.33 -4.95 -1.18
C PHE A 134 -12.49 -4.07 -1.64
N ILE A 135 -13.40 -3.68 -0.74
CA ILE A 135 -14.51 -2.76 -1.05
C ILE A 135 -13.97 -1.43 -1.60
N ALA A 136 -12.97 -0.85 -0.95
CA ALA A 136 -12.33 0.40 -1.39
C ALA A 136 -11.67 0.23 -2.77
N THR A 137 -11.03 -0.91 -3.01
CA THR A 137 -10.36 -1.25 -4.27
C THR A 137 -11.36 -1.44 -5.40
N VAL A 138 -12.49 -2.14 -5.18
CA VAL A 138 -13.58 -2.27 -6.16
C VAL A 138 -14.13 -0.89 -6.54
N GLY A 139 -14.36 -0.02 -5.55
CA GLY A 139 -14.74 1.37 -5.81
C GLY A 139 -13.69 2.13 -6.62
N THR A 140 -12.40 1.83 -6.40
CA THR A 140 -11.29 2.37 -7.20
C THR A 140 -11.39 1.93 -8.65
N PHE A 141 -11.61 0.64 -8.92
CA PHE A 141 -11.83 0.13 -10.28
C PHE A 141 -13.05 0.77 -10.98
N ILE A 142 -14.16 0.93 -10.27
CA ILE A 142 -15.35 1.64 -10.81
C ILE A 142 -14.98 3.07 -11.21
N GLY A 143 -14.19 3.75 -10.37
CA GLY A 143 -13.68 5.09 -10.64
C GLY A 143 -12.79 5.16 -11.88
N LEU A 144 -11.84 4.22 -12.00
CA LEU A 144 -10.93 4.12 -13.15
C LEU A 144 -11.69 3.84 -14.46
N TYR A 145 -12.69 2.96 -14.43
CA TYR A 145 -13.51 2.67 -15.60
C TYR A 145 -14.34 3.88 -16.04
N LYS A 146 -14.99 4.59 -15.10
CA LYS A 146 -15.77 5.80 -15.40
C LYS A 146 -14.94 6.95 -15.94
N THR A 147 -13.69 7.08 -15.48
CA THR A 147 -12.72 8.08 -15.96
C THR A 147 -12.01 7.65 -17.24
N LYS A 148 -12.28 6.45 -17.76
CA LYS A 148 -11.66 5.85 -18.95
C LYS A 148 -10.15 5.65 -18.83
N TRP A 149 -9.63 5.49 -17.62
CA TRP A 149 -8.22 5.21 -17.36
C TRP A 149 -7.91 3.71 -17.50
N TYR A 150 -8.12 3.17 -18.71
CA TYR A 150 -8.06 1.73 -18.98
C TYR A 150 -6.67 1.11 -18.75
N GLY A 151 -5.59 1.86 -18.98
CA GLY A 151 -4.24 1.38 -18.67
C GLY A 151 -4.04 1.14 -17.17
N LEU A 152 -4.51 2.06 -16.32
CA LEU A 152 -4.49 1.89 -14.87
C LEU A 152 -5.46 0.81 -14.40
N PHE A 153 -6.60 0.65 -15.08
CA PHE A 153 -7.52 -0.45 -14.83
C PHE A 153 -6.86 -1.81 -15.08
N ALA A 154 -6.21 -2.00 -16.24
CA ALA A 154 -5.48 -3.22 -16.57
C ALA A 154 -4.31 -3.47 -15.61
N PHE A 155 -3.60 -2.43 -15.21
CA PHE A 155 -2.54 -2.54 -14.21
C PHE A 155 -3.08 -2.95 -12.82
N GLY A 156 -4.29 -2.50 -12.47
CA GLY A 156 -5.00 -2.98 -11.28
C GLY A 156 -5.33 -4.48 -11.38
N LEU A 157 -5.78 -4.96 -12.54
CA LEU A 157 -6.05 -6.39 -12.73
C LEU A 157 -4.80 -7.27 -12.54
N LEU A 158 -3.63 -6.80 -12.97
CA LEU A 158 -2.37 -7.46 -12.68
C LEU A 158 -2.14 -7.62 -11.17
N ASN A 159 -2.45 -6.60 -10.37
CA ASN A 159 -2.35 -6.69 -8.91
C ASN A 159 -3.30 -7.75 -8.32
N ILE A 160 -4.51 -7.89 -8.86
CA ILE A 160 -5.45 -8.96 -8.45
C ILE A 160 -4.88 -10.35 -8.77
N LEU A 161 -4.29 -10.54 -9.96
CA LEU A 161 -3.63 -11.80 -10.31
C LEU A 161 -2.47 -12.11 -9.37
N LEU A 162 -1.68 -11.10 -9.02
CA LEU A 162 -0.58 -11.21 -8.07
C LEU A 162 -1.06 -11.56 -6.65
N ILE A 163 -2.22 -11.08 -6.22
CA ILE A 163 -2.85 -11.50 -4.96
C ILE A 163 -3.27 -12.98 -5.04
N GLY A 164 -3.86 -13.40 -6.17
CA GLY A 164 -4.18 -14.81 -6.42
C GLY A 164 -2.96 -15.71 -6.35
N LEU A 165 -1.84 -15.28 -6.94
CA LEU A 165 -0.56 -15.99 -6.87
C LEU A 165 -0.04 -16.10 -5.43
N ASN A 166 -0.11 -15.03 -4.63
CA ASN A 166 0.28 -15.11 -3.21
C ASN A 166 -0.54 -16.15 -2.44
N ASN A 167 -1.86 -16.15 -2.63
CA ASN A 167 -2.74 -17.14 -1.99
C ASN A 167 -2.40 -18.57 -2.45
N TYR A 168 -2.16 -18.77 -3.75
CA TYR A 168 -1.77 -20.07 -4.28
C TYR A 168 -0.46 -20.58 -3.65
N LEU A 169 0.56 -19.72 -3.53
CA LEU A 169 1.83 -20.06 -2.90
C LEU A 169 1.69 -20.33 -1.40
N TYR A 170 0.81 -19.60 -0.71
CA TYR A 170 0.58 -19.76 0.72
C TYR A 170 0.00 -21.13 1.08
N TYR A 171 -0.96 -21.64 0.29
CA TYR A 171 -1.59 -22.94 0.55
C TYR A 171 -0.80 -24.14 0.00
N ASN A 172 0.34 -23.91 -0.68
CA ASN A 172 1.14 -24.97 -1.27
C ASN A 172 2.49 -25.11 -0.52
N ASN A 173 2.59 -26.13 0.34
CA ASN A 173 3.70 -26.34 1.27
C ASN A 173 5.09 -26.35 0.59
N GLY A 174 5.21 -26.82 -0.65
CA GLY A 174 6.49 -26.83 -1.37
C GLY A 174 6.89 -25.49 -1.98
N LEU A 175 5.93 -24.58 -2.18
CA LEU A 175 6.14 -23.31 -2.86
C LEU A 175 6.17 -22.11 -1.91
N ILE A 176 5.84 -22.30 -0.64
CA ILE A 176 5.83 -21.25 0.38
C ILE A 176 7.20 -20.55 0.53
N ILE A 177 8.29 -21.22 0.15
CA ILE A 177 9.65 -20.63 0.11
C ILE A 177 9.76 -19.42 -0.83
N TYR A 178 8.93 -19.35 -1.88
CA TYR A 178 8.91 -18.23 -2.83
C TYR A 178 7.99 -17.09 -2.38
N LEU A 179 7.11 -17.33 -1.40
CA LEU A 179 6.13 -16.37 -0.93
C LEU A 179 6.76 -15.04 -0.47
N PRO A 180 7.91 -14.99 0.24
CA PRO A 180 8.49 -13.71 0.65
C PRO A 180 8.86 -12.79 -0.51
N ILE A 181 9.32 -13.35 -1.64
CA ILE A 181 9.67 -12.59 -2.83
C ILE A 181 8.41 -12.11 -3.54
N VAL A 182 7.48 -13.03 -3.79
CA VAL A 182 6.24 -12.74 -4.52
C VAL A 182 5.40 -11.72 -3.75
N GLN A 183 5.32 -11.82 -2.42
CA GLN A 183 4.61 -10.85 -1.60
C GLN A 183 5.19 -9.44 -1.74
N LYS A 184 6.52 -9.30 -1.75
CA LYS A 184 7.19 -8.00 -1.94
C LYS A 184 6.95 -7.44 -3.33
N ILE A 185 7.02 -8.28 -4.37
CA ILE A 185 6.73 -7.86 -5.75
C ILE A 185 5.28 -7.37 -5.85
N SER A 186 4.32 -8.14 -5.32
CA SER A 186 2.90 -7.78 -5.33
C SER A 186 2.64 -6.48 -4.61
N PHE A 187 3.25 -6.32 -3.43
CA PHE A 187 3.08 -5.11 -2.64
C PHE A 187 3.74 -3.88 -3.30
N ALA A 188 4.95 -4.02 -3.86
CA ALA A 188 5.60 -2.95 -4.62
C ALA A 188 4.79 -2.55 -5.86
N THR A 189 4.28 -3.54 -6.60
CA THR A 189 3.42 -3.32 -7.78
C THR A 189 2.15 -2.56 -7.41
N PHE A 190 1.55 -2.89 -6.26
CA PHE A 190 0.38 -2.20 -5.74
C PHE A 190 0.68 -0.74 -5.38
N LEU A 191 1.80 -0.47 -4.73
CA LEU A 191 2.22 0.89 -4.40
C LEU A 191 2.52 1.73 -5.65
N ILE A 192 3.15 1.13 -6.66
CA ILE A 192 3.38 1.79 -7.95
C ILE A 192 2.05 2.10 -8.64
N TRP A 193 1.07 1.19 -8.56
CA TRP A 193 -0.27 1.43 -9.08
C TRP A 193 -0.97 2.60 -8.39
N VAL A 194 -0.92 2.66 -7.06
CA VAL A 194 -1.43 3.79 -6.26
C VAL A 194 -0.76 5.11 -6.67
N CYS A 195 0.57 5.16 -6.72
CA CYS A 195 1.31 6.36 -7.15
C CYS A 195 0.97 6.76 -8.59
N SER A 196 0.78 5.79 -9.49
CA SER A 196 0.43 6.05 -10.89
C SER A 196 -0.95 6.69 -11.02
N ILE A 197 -1.93 6.25 -10.23
CA ILE A 197 -3.26 6.87 -10.15
C ILE A 197 -3.13 8.29 -9.60
N ASP A 198 -2.38 8.46 -8.52
CA ASP A 198 -2.17 9.73 -7.83
C ASP A 198 -1.55 10.81 -8.75
N ILE A 199 -0.49 10.43 -9.48
CA ILE A 199 0.16 11.29 -10.48
C ILE A 199 -0.80 11.64 -11.63
N ASN A 200 -1.60 10.69 -12.10
CA ASN A 200 -2.60 10.97 -13.15
C ASN A 200 -3.70 11.92 -12.65
N LEU A 201 -4.09 11.80 -11.39
CA LEU A 201 -5.03 12.72 -10.74
C LEU A 201 -4.48 14.14 -10.69
N TYR A 202 -3.22 14.29 -10.27
CA TYR A 202 -2.51 15.57 -10.27
C TYR A 202 -2.43 16.20 -11.67
N ARG A 203 -2.06 15.40 -12.69
CA ARG A 203 -1.99 15.85 -14.09
C ARG A 203 -3.35 16.31 -14.61
N MET A 204 -4.40 15.52 -14.39
CA MET A 204 -5.76 15.85 -14.81
C MET A 204 -6.24 17.18 -14.19
N LYS A 205 -6.00 17.37 -12.89
CA LYS A 205 -6.41 18.59 -12.18
C LYS A 205 -5.66 19.82 -12.67
N THR A 206 -4.34 19.71 -12.82
CA THR A 206 -3.48 20.82 -13.30
C THR A 206 -3.84 21.26 -14.72
N LEU A 207 -4.16 20.32 -15.62
CA LEU A 207 -4.63 20.64 -16.98
C LEU A 207 -5.98 21.34 -16.97
N THR A 208 -6.89 20.90 -16.11
CA THR A 208 -8.23 21.49 -15.98
C THR A 208 -8.15 22.94 -15.50
N ASP A 209 -7.36 23.21 -14.47
CA ASP A 209 -7.21 24.56 -13.91
C ASP A 209 -6.56 25.52 -14.93
N THR A 210 -5.50 25.07 -15.62
CA THR A 210 -4.84 25.86 -16.68
C THR A 210 -5.81 26.25 -17.82
N THR A 211 -6.69 25.32 -18.21
CA THR A 211 -7.70 25.57 -19.24
C THR A 211 -8.75 26.60 -18.80
N GLN A 212 -9.12 26.59 -17.52
CA GLN A 212 -10.09 27.54 -16.96
C GLN A 212 -9.51 28.96 -16.86
N VAL A 213 -8.22 29.10 -16.50
CA VAL A 213 -7.54 30.39 -16.49
C VAL A 213 -7.48 31.00 -17.89
N LYS A 214 -7.08 30.22 -18.90
CA LYS A 214 -7.01 30.70 -20.30
C LYS A 214 -8.38 31.13 -20.86
N LYS A 215 -9.48 30.57 -20.36
CA LYS A 215 -10.84 31.00 -20.76
C LYS A 215 -11.31 32.29 -20.08
N ARG A 216 -10.62 32.75 -19.03
CA ARG A 216 -10.97 33.95 -18.25
C ARG A 216 -10.08 35.16 -18.55
N SER A 217 -8.99 34.96 -19.30
CA SER A 217 -8.08 35.99 -19.82
C SER A 217 -8.46 36.39 -21.23
#